data_AF-A0A3F3IFP9-F1
#
_entry.id   AF-A0A3F3IFP9-F1
#
_cell.length_a   1.000
_cell.length_b   1.000
_cell.length_c   1.000
_cell.angle_alpha   90.00
_cell.angle_beta   90.00
_cell.angle_gamma   90.00
#
_symmetry.space_group_name_H-M   'P 1'
#
loop_
_entity.id
_entity.type
_entity.pdbx_description
1 polymer ?
#
loop_
_entity_poly.entity_id
_entity_poly.type
_entity_poly.pdbx_seq_one_letter_code
_entity_poly.pdbx_strand_id
1 'polypeptide(L)'
;MKNTFYDIDDLYQVVRRFYIKSFPYSAQPNAIGVMNNELKRVESSAKIRYVDDLNTSFENLSPAIKTESVFDHNPAVYLEEYLEEKQRREALFEDIRALRTWLVKAGYLYADGRNHIATEALIRTYSLTK
;
A
#
# COMPACT_ATOMS: atom_id res chain seq x y z
N MET A 1 6.66 -8.44 -10.69
CA MET A 1 6.39 -8.06 -9.30
C MET A 1 7.23 -8.93 -8.40
N LYS A 2 7.75 -8.37 -7.31
CA LYS A 2 8.60 -9.06 -6.33
C LYS A 2 7.81 -9.52 -5.10
N ASN A 3 6.79 -8.77 -4.71
CA ASN A 3 5.91 -9.09 -3.59
C ASN A 3 5.04 -10.31 -3.95
N THR A 4 4.73 -11.13 -2.95
CA THR A 4 3.91 -12.36 -3.12
C THR A 4 2.54 -12.25 -2.47
N PHE A 5 2.24 -11.12 -1.81
CA PHE A 5 0.97 -10.91 -1.11
C PHE A 5 -0.13 -10.40 -2.03
N TYR A 6 0.22 -9.52 -2.97
CA TYR A 6 -0.74 -8.91 -3.89
C TYR A 6 -0.44 -9.33 -5.32
N ASP A 7 -1.50 -9.61 -6.08
CA ASP A 7 -1.41 -9.54 -7.54
C ASP A 7 -1.34 -8.06 -8.01
N ILE A 8 -1.24 -7.84 -9.31
CA ILE A 8 -1.09 -6.48 -9.85
C ILE A 8 -2.35 -5.62 -9.66
N ASP A 9 -3.54 -6.22 -9.72
CA ASP A 9 -4.80 -5.50 -9.60
C ASP A 9 -5.09 -5.18 -8.14
N ASP A 10 -4.80 -6.11 -7.23
CA ASP A 10 -4.87 -5.87 -5.79
C ASP A 10 -3.88 -4.79 -5.36
N LEU A 11 -2.62 -4.87 -5.82
CA LEU A 11 -1.62 -3.83 -5.55
C LEU A 11 -2.06 -2.47 -6.11
N TYR A 12 -2.64 -2.47 -7.31
CA TYR A 12 -3.24 -1.28 -7.89
C TYR A 12 -4.36 -0.72 -7.04
N GLN A 13 -5.26 -1.54 -6.50
CA GLN A 13 -6.30 -1.08 -5.60
C GLN A 13 -5.74 -0.47 -4.31
N VAL A 14 -4.70 -1.07 -3.73
CA VAL A 14 -4.02 -0.54 -2.55
C VAL A 14 -3.44 0.86 -2.83
N VAL A 15 -2.70 1.03 -3.93
CA VAL A 15 -2.09 2.31 -4.33
C VAL A 15 -3.18 3.33 -4.73
N ARG A 16 -4.18 2.91 -5.48
CA ARG A 16 -5.31 3.75 -5.93
C ARG A 16 -6.06 4.33 -4.74
N ARG A 17 -6.42 3.50 -3.75
CA ARG A 17 -7.14 3.94 -2.55
C ARG A 17 -6.38 5.05 -1.82
N PHE A 18 -5.05 4.93 -1.71
CA PHE A 18 -4.22 5.94 -1.08
C PHE A 18 -4.35 7.31 -1.75
N TYR A 19 -4.26 7.38 -3.08
CA TYR A 19 -4.35 8.65 -3.82
C TYR A 19 -5.77 9.20 -3.92
N ILE A 20 -6.77 8.34 -4.11
CA ILE A 20 -8.18 8.77 -4.21
C ILE A 20 -8.67 9.35 -2.88
N LYS A 21 -8.20 8.83 -1.74
CA LYS A 21 -8.57 9.35 -0.42
C LYS A 21 -8.21 10.83 -0.24
N SER A 22 -7.18 11.31 -0.92
CA SER A 22 -6.74 12.70 -0.86
C SER A 22 -7.37 13.59 -1.94
N PHE A 23 -8.02 13.01 -2.97
CA PHE A 23 -8.62 13.78 -4.06
C PHE A 23 -9.69 14.77 -3.53
N PRO A 24 -9.74 16.03 -4.00
CA PRO A 24 -8.98 16.61 -5.12
C PRO A 24 -7.59 17.17 -4.74
N TYR A 25 -7.14 16.98 -3.51
CA TYR A 25 -5.85 17.46 -3.02
C TYR A 25 -4.69 16.52 -3.39
N SER A 26 -3.47 17.07 -3.39
CA SER A 26 -2.26 16.32 -3.67
C SER A 26 -1.83 15.47 -2.48
N ALA A 27 -1.33 14.26 -2.75
CA ALA A 27 -0.79 13.34 -1.76
C ALA A 27 0.72 13.19 -1.94
N GLN A 28 1.45 13.13 -0.82
CA GLN A 28 2.88 12.84 -0.88
C GLN A 28 3.11 11.39 -1.35
N PRO A 29 3.99 11.19 -2.35
CA PRO A 29 4.27 9.88 -2.91
C PRO A 29 5.14 9.06 -1.96
N ASN A 30 4.52 8.37 -1.01
CA ASN A 30 5.20 7.60 0.01
C ASN A 30 4.69 6.15 0.03
N ALA A 31 5.57 5.19 -0.28
CA ALA A 31 5.23 3.77 -0.23
C ALA A 31 4.94 3.29 1.20
N ILE A 32 5.63 3.82 2.22
CA ILE A 32 5.25 3.57 3.63
C ILE A 32 3.87 4.15 3.93
N GLY A 33 3.55 5.32 3.37
CA GLY A 33 2.23 5.93 3.50
C GLY A 33 1.13 5.04 2.93
N VAL A 34 1.38 4.41 1.78
CA VAL A 34 0.47 3.43 1.17
C VAL A 34 0.32 2.20 2.06
N MET A 35 1.41 1.58 2.51
CA MET A 35 1.35 0.39 3.37
C MET A 35 0.64 0.67 4.70
N ASN A 36 0.93 1.81 5.34
CA ASN A 36 0.25 2.22 6.58
C ASN A 36 -1.24 2.54 6.36
N ASN A 37 -1.62 3.05 5.19
CA ASN A 37 -3.03 3.26 4.84
C ASN A 37 -3.76 1.91 4.74
N GLU A 38 -3.09 0.91 4.17
CA GLU A 38 -3.63 -0.44 4.03
C GLU A 38 -3.73 -1.17 5.37
N LEU A 39 -2.69 -1.08 6.23
CA LEU A 39 -2.74 -1.56 7.62
C LEU A 39 -3.93 -0.94 8.38
N LYS A 40 -4.13 0.37 8.23
CA LYS A 40 -5.28 1.05 8.84
C LYS A 40 -6.62 0.56 8.27
N ARG A 41 -6.69 0.24 6.97
CA ARG A 41 -7.91 -0.24 6.30
C ARG A 41 -8.37 -1.58 6.88
N VAL A 42 -7.43 -2.46 7.20
CA VAL A 42 -7.71 -3.76 7.82
C VAL A 42 -7.79 -3.69 9.34
N GLU A 43 -7.87 -2.48 9.92
CA GLU A 43 -7.95 -2.26 11.38
C GLU A 43 -6.74 -2.77 12.18
N SER A 44 -5.60 -2.98 11.51
CA SER A 44 -4.34 -3.32 12.17
C SER A 44 -3.82 -2.14 13.01
N SER A 45 -3.28 -2.44 14.19
CA SER A 45 -2.58 -1.44 15.02
C SER A 45 -1.12 -1.21 14.60
N ALA A 46 -0.60 -2.09 13.73
CA ALA A 46 0.77 -2.06 13.28
C ALA A 46 1.09 -0.81 12.44
N LYS A 47 2.36 -0.41 12.49
CA LYS A 47 2.90 0.74 11.76
C LYS A 47 4.27 0.43 11.21
N ILE A 48 4.51 0.91 10.00
CA ILE A 48 5.84 0.90 9.37
C ILE A 48 6.41 2.32 9.45
N ARG A 49 7.68 2.44 9.84
CA ARG A 49 8.42 3.70 9.89
C ARG A 49 9.76 3.57 9.19
N TYR A 50 10.28 4.68 8.67
CA TYR A 50 11.69 4.75 8.30
C TYR A 50 12.53 4.78 9.58
N VAL A 51 13.57 3.96 9.63
CA VAL A 51 14.65 4.07 10.61
C VAL A 51 15.74 4.97 10.04
N ASP A 52 16.02 4.80 8.75
CA ASP A 52 16.91 5.63 7.94
C ASP A 52 16.43 5.59 6.46
N ASP A 53 17.21 6.16 5.54
CA ASP A 53 16.86 6.23 4.10
C ASP A 53 16.74 4.85 3.42
N LEU A 54 17.28 3.80 4.03
CA LEU A 54 17.36 2.44 3.47
C LEU A 54 16.61 1.39 4.30
N ASN A 55 16.35 1.66 5.58
CA ASN A 55 15.79 0.70 6.52
C ASN A 55 14.41 1.11 7.01
N THR A 56 13.55 0.11 7.16
CA THR A 56 12.21 0.26 7.75
C THR A 56 12.05 -0.59 9.00
N SER A 57 11.42 -0.03 10.03
CA SER A 57 10.95 -0.76 11.20
C SER A 57 9.47 -1.09 11.06
N PHE A 58 9.09 -2.24 11.59
CA PHE A 58 7.70 -2.66 11.77
C PHE A 58 7.43 -2.67 13.28
N GLU A 59 6.44 -1.90 13.71
CA GLU A 59 6.02 -1.78 15.10
C GLU A 59 4.58 -2.28 15.22
N ASN A 60 4.34 -3.32 16.02
CA ASN A 60 3.01 -3.85 16.28
C ASN A 60 2.83 -4.09 17.78
N LEU A 61 2.28 -3.10 18.49
CA LEU A 61 2.13 -3.15 19.96
C LEU A 61 0.88 -3.92 20.39
N SER A 62 -0.09 -4.09 19.49
CA SER A 62 -1.32 -4.85 19.74
C SER A 62 -1.62 -5.69 18.49
N PRO A 63 -0.95 -6.85 18.33
CA PRO A 63 -1.17 -7.70 17.18
C PRO A 63 -2.62 -8.10 17.01
N ALA A 64 -3.06 -8.21 15.76
CA ALA A 64 -4.39 -8.68 15.44
C ALA A 64 -4.59 -10.12 15.95
N ILE A 65 -5.77 -10.39 16.48
CA ILE A 65 -6.09 -11.71 17.04
C ILE A 65 -6.44 -12.65 15.89
N LYS A 66 -5.73 -13.79 15.84
CA LYS A 66 -6.07 -14.92 14.98
C LYS A 66 -7.30 -15.62 15.53
N THR A 67 -8.32 -15.74 14.69
CA THR A 67 -9.55 -16.45 15.00
C THR A 67 -9.30 -17.96 14.98
N GLU A 68 -9.84 -18.69 15.96
CA GLU A 68 -9.74 -20.16 16.00
C GLU A 68 -10.64 -20.83 14.94
N SER A 69 -11.65 -20.11 14.46
CA SER A 69 -12.52 -20.56 13.38
C SER A 69 -11.78 -20.56 12.04
N VAL A 70 -11.75 -21.71 11.39
CA VAL A 70 -11.25 -21.89 10.01
C VAL A 70 -12.06 -21.12 8.95
N PHE A 71 -13.25 -20.63 9.30
CA PHE A 71 -14.08 -19.81 8.42
C PHE A 71 -13.88 -18.31 8.65
N ASP A 72 -13.37 -17.91 9.82
CA ASP A 72 -13.11 -16.51 10.11
C ASP A 72 -11.73 -16.11 9.59
N HIS A 73 -11.72 -15.10 8.71
CA HIS A 73 -10.51 -14.57 8.10
C HIS A 73 -10.31 -13.15 8.61
N ASN A 74 -9.31 -12.96 9.48
CA ASN A 74 -8.91 -11.63 9.90
C ASN A 74 -7.80 -11.10 8.96
N PRO A 75 -8.11 -10.19 8.01
CA PRO A 75 -7.13 -9.71 7.03
C PRO A 75 -5.95 -8.97 7.68
N ALA A 76 -6.13 -8.42 8.90
CA ALA A 76 -5.05 -7.78 9.65
C ALA A 76 -3.94 -8.77 9.98
N VAL A 77 -4.28 -9.99 10.43
CA VAL A 77 -3.30 -11.02 10.82
C VAL A 77 -2.37 -11.34 9.66
N TYR A 78 -2.93 -11.64 8.48
CA TYR A 78 -2.13 -12.00 7.31
C TYR A 78 -1.24 -10.86 6.82
N LEU A 79 -1.76 -9.63 6.82
CA LEU A 79 -0.99 -8.46 6.40
C LEU A 79 0.11 -8.13 7.41
N GLU A 80 -0.17 -8.22 8.70
CA GLU A 80 0.81 -8.05 9.78
C GLU A 80 1.92 -9.12 9.69
N GLU A 81 1.58 -10.41 9.57
CA GLU A 81 2.53 -11.52 9.39
C GLU A 81 3.41 -11.31 8.14
N TYR A 82 2.81 -10.92 7.01
CA TYR A 82 3.55 -10.65 5.78
C TYR A 82 4.53 -9.47 5.95
N LEU A 83 4.10 -8.40 6.62
CA LEU A 83 4.89 -7.19 6.81
C LEU A 83 5.85 -7.27 8.00
N GLU A 84 5.78 -8.28 8.85
CA GLU A 84 6.80 -8.49 9.90
C GLU A 84 8.15 -8.88 9.27
N GLU A 85 8.12 -9.63 8.16
CA GLU A 85 9.32 -10.04 7.43
C GLU A 85 9.92 -8.88 6.62
N LYS A 86 11.16 -8.49 6.95
CA LYS A 86 11.88 -7.37 6.29
C LYS A 86 11.94 -7.52 4.77
N GLN A 87 12.33 -8.70 4.27
CA GLN A 87 12.45 -8.94 2.83
C GLN A 87 11.11 -8.78 2.09
N ARG A 88 10.01 -9.24 2.71
CA ARG A 88 8.66 -9.12 2.16
C ARG A 88 8.18 -7.67 2.13
N ARG A 89 8.45 -6.90 3.20
CA ARG A 89 8.21 -5.44 3.22
C ARG A 89 8.97 -4.73 2.11
N GLU A 90 10.26 -5.01 1.96
CA GLU A 90 11.12 -4.38 0.95
C GLU A 90 10.64 -4.70 -0.47
N ALA A 91 10.24 -5.94 -0.72
CA ALA A 91 9.66 -6.36 -2.00
C ALA A 91 8.38 -5.58 -2.32
N LEU A 92 7.47 -5.44 -1.36
CA LEU A 92 6.24 -4.66 -1.53
C LEU A 92 6.53 -3.17 -1.74
N PHE A 93 7.47 -2.62 -0.99
CA PHE A 93 7.89 -1.24 -1.11
C PHE A 93 8.42 -0.89 -2.50
N GLU A 94 9.26 -1.75 -3.07
CA GLU A 94 9.79 -1.59 -4.42
C GLU A 94 8.68 -1.71 -5.49
N ASP A 95 7.75 -2.66 -5.34
CA ASP A 95 6.63 -2.80 -6.26
C ASP A 95 5.68 -1.59 -6.20
N ILE A 96 5.39 -1.04 -5.01
CA ILE A 96 4.58 0.20 -4.86
C ILE A 96 5.28 1.37 -5.57
N ARG A 97 6.60 1.52 -5.41
CA ARG A 97 7.38 2.57 -6.08
C ARG A 97 7.36 2.42 -7.60
N ALA A 98 7.54 1.20 -8.09
CA ALA A 98 7.50 0.88 -9.51
C ALA A 98 6.11 1.18 -10.11
N LEU A 99 5.05 0.70 -9.45
CA LEU A 99 3.66 0.92 -9.89
C LEU A 99 3.31 2.40 -9.89
N ARG A 100 3.63 3.14 -8.82
CA ARG A 100 3.44 4.60 -8.79
C ARG A 100 4.13 5.28 -9.97
N THR A 101 5.38 4.93 -10.24
CA THR A 101 6.14 5.50 -11.36
C THR A 101 5.47 5.21 -12.70
N TRP A 102 4.92 4.01 -12.86
CA TRP A 102 4.14 3.66 -14.04
C TRP A 102 2.83 4.47 -14.12
N LEU A 103 2.09 4.63 -13.02
CA LEU A 103 0.85 5.41 -12.95
C LEU A 103 1.05 6.88 -13.35
N VAL A 104 2.18 7.48 -12.97
CA VAL A 104 2.55 8.83 -13.42
C VAL A 104 2.76 8.86 -14.93
N LYS A 105 3.57 7.93 -15.47
CA LYS A 105 3.85 7.85 -16.91
C LYS A 105 2.60 7.58 -17.75
N ALA A 106 1.67 6.79 -17.22
CA ALA A 106 0.42 6.42 -17.88
C ALA A 106 -0.72 7.45 -17.69
N GLY A 107 -0.47 8.57 -17.00
CA GLY A 107 -1.46 9.66 -16.86
C GLY A 107 -2.52 9.44 -15.78
N TYR A 108 -2.34 8.45 -14.91
CA TYR A 108 -3.21 8.21 -13.76
C TYR A 108 -2.91 9.14 -12.57
N LEU A 109 -1.68 9.66 -12.49
CA LEU A 109 -1.25 10.59 -11.45
C LEU A 109 -0.59 11.80 -12.10
N TYR A 110 -1.03 13.01 -11.73
CA TYR A 110 -0.37 14.26 -12.12
C TYR A 110 0.65 14.65 -11.05
N ALA A 111 1.88 14.98 -11.45
CA ALA A 111 2.93 15.44 -10.53
C ALA A 111 2.78 16.93 -10.25
N ASP A 112 2.62 17.29 -8.97
CA ASP A 112 2.54 18.66 -8.47
C ASP A 112 3.70 18.90 -7.49
N GLY A 113 4.84 19.32 -8.03
CA GLY A 113 6.09 19.44 -7.28
C GLY A 113 6.53 18.10 -6.69
N ARG A 114 6.54 17.99 -5.36
CA ARG A 114 6.85 16.74 -4.64
C ARG A 114 5.63 15.84 -4.42
N ASN A 115 4.42 16.31 -4.72
CA ASN A 115 3.17 15.60 -4.48
C ASN A 115 2.59 15.05 -5.79
N HIS A 116 1.58 14.18 -5.68
CA HIS A 116 0.82 13.69 -6.82
C HIS A 116 -0.68 13.84 -6.60
N ILE A 117 -1.40 14.20 -7.66
CA ILE A 117 -2.86 14.35 -7.67
C ILE A 117 -3.45 13.21 -8.50
N ALA A 118 -4.50 12.57 -7.99
CA ALA A 118 -5.26 11.58 -8.75
C ALA A 118 -5.96 12.24 -9.96
N THR A 119 -5.85 11.61 -11.14
CA THR A 119 -6.57 12.06 -12.34
C THR A 119 -7.92 11.35 -12.47
N GLU A 120 -8.77 11.84 -13.35
CA GLU A 120 -10.04 11.18 -13.68
C GLU A 120 -9.85 9.73 -14.16
N ALA A 121 -8.75 9.45 -14.87
CA ALA A 121 -8.41 8.10 -15.31
C ALA A 121 -8.23 7.14 -14.13
N LEU A 122 -7.57 7.58 -13.05
CA LEU A 122 -7.41 6.78 -11.82
C LEU A 122 -8.74 6.56 -11.11
N ILE A 123 -9.58 7.59 -11.07
CA ILE A 123 -10.90 7.51 -10.44
C ILE A 123 -11.77 6.48 -11.19
N ARG A 124 -11.73 6.44 -12.52
CA ARG A 124 -12.60 5.57 -13.33
C ARG A 124 -12.09 4.14 -13.52
N THR A 125 -10.80 3.90 -13.28
CA THR A 125 -10.18 2.59 -13.57
C THR A 125 -10.09 1.74 -12.31
N TYR A 126 -10.76 0.58 -12.31
CA TYR A 126 -10.83 -0.34 -11.18
C TYR A 126 -9.97 -1.61 -11.35
N SER A 127 -9.44 -1.89 -12.54
CA SER A 127 -8.44 -2.93 -12.77
C SER A 127 -7.47 -2.47 -13.85
N LEU A 128 -6.22 -2.93 -13.78
CA LEU A 128 -5.22 -2.75 -14.82
C LEU A 128 -5.24 -3.91 -15.82
N THR A 129 -5.66 -5.10 -15.38
CA THR A 129 -5.92 -6.22 -16.28
C THR A 129 -7.37 -6.21 -16.79
N LYS A 130 -7.57 -6.76 -18.00
CA LYS A 130 -8.86 -6.87 -18.69
C LYS A 130 -9.43 -8.27 -18.54
#